data_AF-A0A9P8N4K2-F1
#
_entry.id   AF-A0A9P8N4K2-F1
#
_cell.length_a   1.000
_cell.length_b   1.000
_cell.length_c   1.000
_cell.angle_alpha   90.00
_cell.angle_beta   90.00
_cell.angle_gamma   90.00
#
_symmetry.space_group_name_H-M   'P 1'
#
loop_
_entity.id
_entity.type
_entity.pdbx_description
1 polymer ?
#
loop_
_entity_poly.entity_id
_entity_poly.type
_entity_poly.pdbx_seq_one_letter_code
_entity_poly.pdbx_strand_id
1 'polypeptide(L)'
;MAAAGEDRLHAGMLGYNPYATAEMEALAKVVQDGKSLAAATRAVDLASMTAREKDQYHVPKRGVVTLPPFDCVANRNPLPTGSGTLTYSERAHAMDSVWKNKGATAENASWLEQNMNYMLRLVDAEVKARHGGTSFTAVAETVNIIVVTGAANMNGVLSRRINLAQQLCKAREDLIRSKLQGEPLSLPICETDADGTPPPYRHLSIRSPSPTLHEPKLIATLPHVSDLMAPLAVVAQEQQVSH
;
A
#
# COMPACT_ATOMS: atom_id res chain seq x y z
N MET A 1 11.71 71.21 14.22
CA MET A 1 11.65 70.66 15.58
C MET A 1 10.56 69.59 15.55
N ALA A 2 10.95 68.33 15.29
CA ALA A 2 11.22 67.28 16.30
C ALA A 2 9.89 66.75 16.88
N ALA A 3 9.56 65.46 16.88
CA ALA A 3 10.39 64.27 16.81
C ALA A 3 9.61 63.10 16.18
N ALA A 4 10.23 62.42 15.23
CA ALA A 4 9.94 61.03 14.92
C ALA A 4 10.94 60.20 15.75
N GLY A 5 10.46 59.58 16.83
CA GLY A 5 11.17 58.51 17.55
C GLY A 5 10.36 57.23 17.34
N GLU A 6 10.88 56.22 16.65
CA GLU A 6 11.81 55.20 17.18
C GLU A 6 11.22 54.38 18.32
N ASP A 7 10.18 53.60 18.01
CA ASP A 7 9.74 52.45 18.82
C ASP A 7 9.89 51.16 18.00
N ARG A 8 11.14 50.84 17.64
CA ARG A 8 11.43 49.66 16.80
C ARG A 8 12.68 48.91 17.20
N LEU A 9 12.94 48.77 18.49
CA LEU A 9 14.00 47.90 18.99
C LEU A 9 13.55 47.29 20.32
N HIS A 10 13.06 46.04 20.31
CA HIS A 10 13.15 45.07 21.43
C HIS A 10 12.53 43.68 21.14
N ALA A 11 12.11 43.35 19.93
CA ALA A 11 11.56 42.02 19.59
C ALA A 11 12.63 40.95 19.26
N GLY A 12 13.81 41.02 19.88
CA GLY A 12 14.96 40.16 19.55
C GLY A 12 15.31 39.07 20.56
N MET A 13 14.54 38.90 21.65
CA MET A 13 15.03 38.12 22.80
C MET A 13 13.98 37.21 23.47
N LEU A 14 12.93 36.87 22.74
CA LEU A 14 12.16 35.66 22.99
C LEU A 14 12.14 34.95 21.64
N GLY A 15 12.52 33.67 21.59
CA GLY A 15 12.49 32.84 20.37
C GLY A 15 11.07 32.59 19.87
N TYR A 16 10.30 33.66 19.66
CA TYR A 16 8.97 33.65 19.13
C TYR A 16 9.07 33.44 17.63
N ASN A 17 8.61 32.27 17.19
CA ASN A 17 8.41 32.00 15.78
C ASN A 17 7.18 32.81 15.33
N PRO A 18 7.34 33.86 14.49
CA PRO A 18 6.23 34.71 14.06
C PRO A 18 5.19 33.97 13.21
N TYR A 19 5.54 32.77 12.71
CA TYR A 19 4.61 31.90 12.01
C TYR A 19 3.65 31.16 12.97
N ALA A 20 4.10 30.88 14.21
CA ALA A 20 3.27 30.21 15.21
C ALA A 20 2.10 31.10 15.68
N THR A 21 2.28 32.42 15.72
CA THR A 21 1.23 33.36 16.15
C THR A 21 0.11 33.48 15.11
N ALA A 22 0.43 33.50 13.82
CA ALA A 22 -0.58 33.60 12.75
C ALA A 22 -1.43 32.31 12.65
N GLU A 23 -0.82 31.15 12.85
CA GLU A 23 -1.51 29.86 12.81
C GLU A 23 -2.42 29.66 14.04
N MET A 24 -1.93 30.06 15.22
CA MET A 24 -2.74 30.09 16.46
C MET A 24 -3.93 31.04 16.33
N GLU A 25 -3.76 32.20 15.71
CA GLU A 25 -4.83 33.18 15.50
C GLU A 25 -5.89 32.68 14.51
N ALA A 26 -5.46 32.01 13.44
CA ALA A 26 -6.37 31.37 12.49
C ALA A 26 -7.19 30.25 13.13
N LEU A 27 -6.56 29.41 13.99
CA LEU A 27 -7.24 28.37 14.73
C LEU A 27 -8.21 28.94 15.78
N ALA A 28 -7.82 30.00 16.48
CA ALA A 28 -8.68 30.69 17.45
C ALA A 28 -9.95 31.26 16.79
N LYS A 29 -9.83 31.81 15.57
CA LYS A 29 -10.98 32.32 14.80
C LYS A 29 -11.97 31.22 14.42
N VAL A 30 -11.49 30.03 14.07
CA VAL A 30 -12.36 28.87 13.76
C VAL A 30 -13.15 28.45 14.99
N VAL A 31 -12.53 28.44 16.17
CA VAL A 31 -13.23 28.12 17.44
C VAL A 31 -14.28 29.17 17.75
N GLN A 32 -13.97 30.46 17.56
CA GLN A 32 -14.92 31.56 17.76
C GLN A 32 -16.11 31.49 16.80
N ASP A 33 -15.89 31.05 15.56
CA ASP A 33 -16.95 30.82 14.56
C ASP A 33 -17.86 29.62 14.90
N GLY A 34 -17.62 28.91 16.00
CA GLY A 34 -18.35 27.70 16.38
C GLY A 34 -18.09 26.51 15.45
N LYS A 35 -17.05 26.59 14.61
CA LYS A 35 -16.66 25.52 13.69
C LYS A 35 -15.75 24.54 14.42
N SER A 36 -15.90 23.25 14.13
CA SER A 36 -15.10 22.21 14.75
C SER A 36 -13.62 22.41 14.44
N LEU A 37 -12.78 22.55 15.48
CA LEU A 37 -11.34 22.71 15.34
C LEU A 37 -10.73 21.56 14.51
N ALA A 38 -11.26 20.34 14.64
CA ALA A 38 -10.86 19.16 13.88
C ALA A 38 -11.15 19.26 12.37
N ALA A 39 -12.11 20.10 11.96
CA ALA A 39 -12.38 20.38 10.54
C ALA A 39 -11.41 21.42 9.97
N ALA A 40 -10.89 22.33 10.79
CA ALA A 40 -9.95 23.37 10.35
C ALA A 40 -8.49 22.94 10.35
N THR A 41 -8.03 22.12 11.31
CA THR A 41 -6.70 21.51 11.24
C THR A 41 -6.53 20.68 9.96
N ARG A 42 -7.62 20.11 9.43
CA ARG A 42 -7.65 19.44 8.13
C ARG A 42 -7.46 20.36 6.91
N ALA A 43 -7.78 21.65 7.02
CA ALA A 43 -7.63 22.61 5.92
C ALA A 43 -6.22 23.22 5.90
N VAL A 44 -5.61 23.40 7.07
CA VAL A 44 -4.25 23.93 7.21
C VAL A 44 -3.22 22.94 6.64
N ASP A 45 -3.41 21.64 6.84
CA ASP A 45 -2.53 20.61 6.27
C ASP A 45 -2.70 20.41 4.75
N LEU A 46 -3.89 20.67 4.20
CA LEU A 46 -4.05 20.57 2.76
C LEU A 46 -3.26 21.66 2.03
N ALA A 47 -3.11 22.85 2.61
CA ALA A 47 -2.36 23.92 1.95
C ALA A 47 -0.85 23.62 1.90
N SER A 48 -0.30 23.02 2.96
CA SER A 48 1.11 22.65 3.09
C SER A 48 1.49 21.37 2.33
N MET A 49 0.53 20.49 2.02
CA MET A 49 0.77 19.28 1.24
C MET A 49 1.32 19.59 -0.17
N THR A 50 2.34 18.83 -0.55
CA THR A 50 2.84 18.80 -1.93
C THR A 50 1.73 18.35 -2.89
N ALA A 51 1.85 18.70 -4.18
CA ALA A 51 0.85 18.29 -5.19
C ALA A 51 0.60 16.77 -5.19
N ARG A 52 1.65 15.97 -4.97
CA ARG A 52 1.56 14.51 -4.88
C ARG A 52 0.78 14.04 -3.65
N GLU A 53 0.97 14.67 -2.50
CA GLU A 53 0.24 14.33 -1.27
C GLU A 53 -1.22 14.76 -1.36
N LYS A 54 -1.52 15.89 -1.99
CA LYS A 54 -2.89 16.31 -2.31
C LYS A 54 -3.59 15.27 -3.18
N ASP A 55 -2.93 14.80 -4.23
CA ASP A 55 -3.49 13.75 -5.09
C ASP A 55 -3.79 12.49 -4.27
N GLN A 56 -2.86 12.03 -3.44
CA GLN A 56 -3.06 10.88 -2.54
C GLN A 56 -4.19 11.10 -1.53
N TYR A 57 -4.32 12.30 -0.98
CA TYR A 57 -5.39 12.68 -0.07
C TYR A 57 -6.78 12.71 -0.74
N HIS A 58 -6.83 13.05 -2.02
CA HIS A 58 -8.07 13.07 -2.80
C HIS A 58 -8.49 11.67 -3.28
N VAL A 59 -7.58 10.68 -3.35
CA VAL A 59 -7.93 9.30 -3.75
C VAL A 59 -8.99 8.66 -2.83
N PRO A 60 -8.86 8.70 -1.49
CA PRO A 60 -9.91 8.23 -0.58
C PRO A 60 -11.23 8.98 -0.74
N LYS A 61 -11.18 10.31 -0.94
CA LYS A 61 -12.40 11.14 -1.09
C LYS A 61 -13.20 10.83 -2.35
N ARG A 62 -12.56 10.29 -3.39
CA ARG A 62 -13.25 9.83 -4.61
C ARG A 62 -13.91 8.47 -4.42
N GLY A 63 -13.72 7.80 -3.28
CA GLY A 63 -14.25 6.47 -3.02
C GLY A 63 -13.58 5.36 -3.84
N VAL A 64 -12.46 5.65 -4.50
CA VAL A 64 -11.76 4.73 -5.42
C VAL A 64 -10.49 4.17 -4.76
N VAL A 65 -10.52 3.88 -3.46
CA VAL A 65 -9.47 3.05 -2.86
C VAL A 65 -9.92 1.61 -3.03
N THR A 66 -9.40 0.95 -4.06
CA THR A 66 -9.63 -0.49 -4.26
C THR A 66 -8.66 -1.23 -3.36
N LEU A 67 -9.20 -1.90 -2.33
CA LEU A 67 -8.40 -2.78 -1.48
C LEU A 67 -7.85 -3.94 -2.31
N PRO A 68 -6.64 -4.45 -2.00
CA PRO A 68 -6.17 -5.66 -2.65
C PRO A 68 -7.17 -6.80 -2.43
N PRO A 69 -7.37 -7.67 -3.44
CA PRO A 69 -8.30 -8.79 -3.31
C PRO A 69 -7.85 -9.72 -2.18
N PHE A 70 -8.80 -10.17 -1.36
CA PHE A 70 -8.57 -11.08 -0.26
C PHE A 70 -9.59 -12.23 -0.30
N ASP A 71 -9.10 -13.45 -0.42
CA ASP A 71 -9.90 -14.66 -0.44
C ASP A 71 -9.90 -15.31 0.96
N CYS A 72 -10.98 -15.16 1.72
CA CYS A 72 -11.10 -15.72 3.07
C CYS A 72 -11.03 -17.26 3.09
N VAL A 73 -11.30 -17.95 1.97
CA VAL A 73 -11.26 -19.41 1.91
C VAL A 73 -9.82 -19.88 1.67
N ALA A 74 -9.12 -19.26 0.72
CA ALA A 74 -7.76 -19.63 0.36
C ALA A 74 -6.68 -19.09 1.31
N ASN A 75 -6.89 -17.89 1.88
CA ASN A 75 -5.86 -17.17 2.63
C ASN A 75 -5.90 -17.50 4.13
N ARG A 76 -5.46 -18.70 4.50
CA ARG A 76 -5.45 -19.17 5.90
C ARG A 76 -4.05 -19.67 6.28
N ASN A 77 -3.61 -19.33 7.49
CA ASN A 77 -2.40 -19.87 8.09
C ASN A 77 -2.70 -20.42 9.48
N PRO A 78 -2.09 -21.55 9.88
CA PRO A 78 -2.23 -22.06 11.24
C PRO A 78 -1.75 -21.01 12.24
N LEU A 79 -2.47 -20.90 13.36
CA LEU A 79 -2.13 -19.95 14.41
C LEU A 79 -0.77 -20.32 15.04
N PRO A 80 0.10 -19.33 15.32
CA PRO A 80 1.32 -19.60 16.06
C PRO A 80 0.99 -20.11 17.48
N THR A 81 1.61 -21.22 17.89
CA THR A 81 1.43 -21.79 19.22
C THR A 81 1.80 -20.75 20.30
N GLY A 82 0.88 -20.50 21.24
CA GLY A 82 1.10 -19.55 22.33
C GLY A 82 0.88 -18.07 21.96
N SER A 83 0.46 -17.77 20.73
CA SER A 83 0.03 -16.41 20.38
C SER A 83 -1.38 -16.11 20.94
N GLY A 84 -1.62 -14.85 21.31
CA GLY A 84 -2.90 -14.40 21.85
C GLY A 84 -4.04 -14.60 20.85
N THR A 85 -4.82 -15.67 21.01
CA THR A 85 -5.94 -16.03 20.13
C THR A 85 -7.00 -14.93 20.05
N LEU A 86 -7.19 -14.19 21.15
CA LEU A 86 -8.11 -13.05 21.23
C LEU A 86 -7.77 -11.97 20.20
N THR A 87 -6.49 -11.64 20.04
CA THR A 87 -6.05 -10.57 19.13
C THR A 87 -6.31 -10.94 17.66
N TYR A 88 -6.13 -12.21 17.29
CA TYR A 88 -6.44 -12.67 15.93
C TYR A 88 -7.93 -12.76 15.66
N SER A 89 -8.75 -13.12 16.66
CA SER A 89 -10.20 -13.15 16.52
C SER A 89 -10.78 -11.74 16.31
N GLU A 90 -10.30 -10.75 17.05
CA GLU A 90 -10.71 -9.34 16.88
C GLU A 90 -10.32 -8.82 15.49
N ARG A 91 -9.08 -9.11 15.06
CA ARG A 91 -8.60 -8.77 13.71
C ARG A 91 -9.44 -9.44 12.63
N ALA A 92 -9.80 -10.70 12.80
CA ALA A 92 -10.65 -11.41 11.85
C ALA A 92 -12.02 -10.72 11.72
N HIS A 93 -12.66 -10.35 12.83
CA HIS A 93 -13.90 -9.58 12.78
C HIS A 93 -13.74 -8.20 12.12
N ALA A 94 -12.61 -7.52 12.31
CA ALA A 94 -12.33 -6.26 11.63
C ALA A 94 -12.08 -6.47 10.13
N MET A 95 -11.48 -7.57 9.71
CA MET A 95 -11.31 -7.92 8.29
C MET A 95 -12.66 -8.06 7.57
N ASP A 96 -13.68 -8.61 8.23
CA ASP A 96 -15.04 -8.67 7.67
C ASP A 96 -15.59 -7.25 7.33
N SER A 97 -15.31 -6.25 8.17
CA SER A 97 -15.63 -4.83 7.89
C SER A 97 -14.85 -4.31 6.69
N VAL A 98 -13.53 -4.49 6.73
CA VAL A 98 -12.60 -3.87 5.77
C VAL A 98 -12.85 -4.41 4.35
N TRP A 99 -12.98 -5.72 4.20
CA TRP A 99 -13.19 -6.37 2.90
C TRP A 99 -14.65 -6.62 2.53
N LYS A 100 -15.60 -6.24 3.40
CA LYS A 100 -17.04 -6.53 3.23
C LYS A 100 -17.32 -8.04 3.03
N ASN A 101 -16.48 -8.88 3.60
CA ASN A 101 -16.65 -10.33 3.61
C ASN A 101 -17.30 -10.77 4.94
N LYS A 102 -17.86 -11.98 4.96
CA LYS A 102 -18.40 -12.58 6.19
C LYS A 102 -17.63 -13.86 6.51
N GLY A 103 -17.25 -14.02 7.78
CA GLY A 103 -16.68 -15.26 8.28
C GLY A 103 -15.17 -15.34 8.15
N ALA A 104 -14.46 -14.21 8.17
CA ALA A 104 -13.04 -14.23 8.43
C ALA A 104 -12.75 -14.90 9.78
N THR A 105 -11.75 -15.77 9.78
CA THR A 105 -11.32 -16.57 10.93
C THR A 105 -9.96 -16.10 11.44
N ALA A 106 -9.57 -16.53 12.64
CA ALA A 106 -8.27 -16.16 13.21
C ALA A 106 -7.09 -16.60 12.31
N GLU A 107 -7.23 -17.71 11.59
CA GLU A 107 -6.26 -18.18 10.60
C GLU A 107 -6.11 -17.21 9.42
N ASN A 108 -7.18 -16.50 9.04
CA ASN A 108 -7.11 -15.45 8.02
C ASN A 108 -6.30 -14.26 8.49
N ALA A 109 -6.49 -13.83 9.74
CA ALA A 109 -5.72 -12.75 10.33
C ALA A 109 -4.23 -13.12 10.47
N SER A 110 -3.92 -14.37 10.82
CA SER A 110 -2.54 -14.87 10.83
C SER A 110 -1.92 -14.90 9.44
N TRP A 111 -2.67 -15.30 8.41
CA TRP A 111 -2.20 -15.23 7.03
C TRP A 111 -1.93 -13.79 6.60
N LEU A 112 -2.83 -12.86 6.95
CA LEU A 112 -2.70 -11.44 6.64
C LEU A 112 -1.42 -10.85 7.23
N GLU A 113 -1.07 -11.23 8.47
CA GLU A 113 0.17 -10.78 9.12
C GLU A 113 1.44 -11.21 8.38
N GLN A 114 1.45 -12.42 7.80
CA GLN A 114 2.63 -12.95 7.10
C GLN A 114 2.73 -12.47 5.66
N ASN A 115 1.60 -12.29 4.97
CA ASN A 115 1.56 -12.07 3.52
C ASN A 115 1.20 -10.62 3.14
N MET A 116 0.47 -9.92 3.99
CA MET A 116 -0.04 -8.57 3.75
C MET A 116 0.10 -7.69 5.00
N ASN A 117 1.27 -7.73 5.64
CA ASN A 117 1.55 -7.01 6.87
C ASN A 117 1.26 -5.50 6.81
N TYR A 118 1.33 -4.89 5.63
CA TYR A 118 0.97 -3.48 5.41
C TYR A 118 -0.53 -3.22 5.68
N MET A 119 -1.41 -4.20 5.45
CA MET A 119 -2.83 -4.09 5.74
C MET A 119 -3.16 -4.25 7.22
N LEU A 120 -2.27 -4.83 8.04
CA LEU A 120 -2.54 -5.01 9.47
C LEU A 120 -2.86 -3.69 10.17
N ARG A 121 -2.20 -2.60 9.79
CA ARG A 121 -2.48 -1.28 10.38
C ARG A 121 -3.91 -0.83 10.15
N LEU A 122 -4.50 -1.15 8.99
CA LEU A 122 -5.90 -0.82 8.69
C LEU A 122 -6.84 -1.66 9.55
N VAL A 123 -6.55 -2.96 9.65
CA VAL A 123 -7.31 -3.88 10.49
C VAL A 123 -7.24 -3.48 11.96
N ASP A 124 -6.05 -3.17 12.48
CA ASP A 124 -5.85 -2.71 13.86
C ASP A 124 -6.56 -1.37 14.12
N ALA A 125 -6.61 -0.47 13.12
CA ALA A 125 -7.35 0.78 13.24
C ALA A 125 -8.88 0.55 13.30
N GLU A 126 -9.39 -0.41 12.52
CA GLU A 126 -10.80 -0.83 12.59
C GLU A 126 -11.12 -1.50 13.94
N VAL A 127 -10.23 -2.35 14.45
CA VAL A 127 -10.36 -2.93 15.80
C VAL A 127 -10.46 -1.81 16.85
N LYS A 128 -9.58 -0.81 16.80
CA LYS A 128 -9.63 0.33 17.73
C LYS A 128 -10.89 1.18 17.58
N ALA A 129 -11.37 1.39 16.36
CA ALA A 129 -12.60 2.13 16.09
C ALA A 129 -13.82 1.44 16.74
N ARG A 130 -13.88 0.11 16.70
CA ARG A 130 -14.96 -0.68 17.33
C ARG A 130 -14.96 -0.59 18.85
N HIS A 131 -13.79 -0.46 19.46
CA HIS A 131 -13.65 -0.29 20.91
C HIS A 131 -13.87 1.17 21.36
N GLY A 132 -14.33 2.06 20.48
CA GLY A 132 -14.61 3.47 20.79
C GLY A 132 -13.34 4.32 20.97
N GLY A 133 -12.17 3.81 20.59
CA GLY A 133 -10.87 4.43 20.89
C GLY A 133 -10.39 5.48 19.90
N THR A 134 -10.91 5.52 18.66
CA THR A 134 -10.39 6.44 17.63
C THR A 134 -11.45 6.96 16.66
N SER A 135 -11.40 8.28 16.45
CA SER A 135 -12.10 8.98 15.37
C SER A 135 -11.67 8.40 14.01
N PHE A 136 -12.62 8.29 13.08
CA PHE A 136 -12.44 7.89 11.67
C PHE A 136 -11.28 8.62 10.96
N THR A 137 -10.87 9.78 11.48
CA THR A 137 -9.69 10.53 11.02
C THR A 137 -8.38 9.74 11.14
N ALA A 138 -8.19 8.98 12.23
CA ALA A 138 -6.99 8.16 12.43
C ALA A 138 -6.94 6.97 11.46
N VAL A 139 -8.11 6.43 11.10
CA VAL A 139 -8.22 5.38 10.07
C VAL A 139 -7.81 5.93 8.71
N ALA A 140 -8.28 7.12 8.34
CA ALA A 140 -7.93 7.76 7.07
C ALA A 140 -6.43 8.09 6.95
N GLU A 141 -5.81 8.60 8.02
CA GLU A 141 -4.37 8.85 8.07
C GLU A 141 -3.57 7.54 8.00
N THR A 142 -4.06 6.51 8.69
CA THR A 142 -3.48 5.16 8.63
C THR A 142 -3.57 4.58 7.23
N VAL A 143 -4.69 4.75 6.51
CA VAL A 143 -4.82 4.35 5.10
C VAL A 143 -3.76 5.05 4.24
N ASN A 144 -3.53 6.35 4.42
CA ASN A 144 -2.52 7.08 3.64
C ASN A 144 -1.11 6.54 3.93
N ILE A 145 -0.78 6.31 5.19
CA ILE A 145 0.49 5.68 5.60
C ILE A 145 0.62 4.27 4.99
N ILE A 146 -0.46 3.50 4.92
CA ILE A 146 -0.45 2.15 4.33
C ILE A 146 -0.24 2.21 2.83
N VAL A 147 -0.86 3.15 2.11
CA VAL A 147 -0.65 3.32 0.67
C VAL A 147 0.80 3.71 0.40
N VAL A 148 1.35 4.66 1.15
CA VAL A 148 2.73 5.13 0.99
C VAL A 148 3.74 4.05 1.38
N THR A 149 3.55 3.40 2.53
CA THR A 149 4.45 2.35 3.05
C THR A 149 4.35 1.06 2.24
N GLY A 150 3.13 0.68 1.84
CA GLY A 150 2.87 -0.49 1.00
C GLY A 150 3.53 -0.33 -0.37
N ALA A 151 3.42 0.84 -1.00
CA ALA A 151 4.13 1.13 -2.23
C ALA A 151 5.66 1.04 -2.06
N ALA A 152 6.21 1.59 -0.98
CA ALA A 152 7.65 1.51 -0.70
C ALA A 152 8.13 0.07 -0.47
N ASN A 153 7.39 -0.73 0.29
CA ASN A 153 7.73 -2.13 0.59
C ASN A 153 7.62 -3.02 -0.65
N MET A 154 6.57 -2.85 -1.46
CA MET A 154 6.42 -3.56 -2.73
C MET A 154 7.56 -3.20 -3.69
N ASN A 155 7.93 -1.92 -3.78
CA ASN A 155 9.07 -1.48 -4.56
C ASN A 155 10.38 -2.11 -4.06
N GLY A 156 10.59 -2.23 -2.74
CA GLY A 156 11.76 -2.90 -2.19
C GLY A 156 11.84 -4.40 -2.55
N VAL A 157 10.72 -5.12 -2.46
CA VAL A 157 10.65 -6.54 -2.86
C VAL A 157 10.88 -6.69 -4.37
N LEU A 158 10.24 -5.86 -5.19
CA LEU A 158 10.41 -5.88 -6.64
C LEU A 158 11.85 -5.55 -7.04
N SER A 159 12.47 -4.52 -6.46
CA SER A 159 13.87 -4.15 -6.71
C SER A 159 14.82 -5.31 -6.38
N ARG A 160 14.61 -6.02 -5.27
CA ARG A 160 15.42 -7.22 -4.95
C ARG A 160 15.27 -8.32 -6.00
N ARG A 161 14.04 -8.58 -6.48
CA ARG A 161 13.78 -9.60 -7.52
C ARG A 161 14.36 -9.19 -8.87
N ILE A 162 14.27 -7.91 -9.23
CA ILE A 162 14.86 -7.35 -10.45
C ILE A 162 16.38 -7.49 -10.40
N ASN A 163 17.02 -7.09 -9.30
CA ASN A 163 18.47 -7.23 -9.13
C ASN A 163 18.92 -8.69 -9.22
N LEU A 164 18.19 -9.62 -8.61
CA LEU A 164 18.47 -11.05 -8.72
C LEU A 164 18.34 -11.55 -10.16
N ALA A 165 17.28 -11.14 -10.87
CA ALA A 165 17.08 -11.50 -12.27
C ALA A 165 18.20 -10.95 -13.17
N GLN A 166 18.64 -9.71 -12.93
CA GLN A 166 19.77 -9.11 -13.63
C GLN A 166 21.08 -9.87 -13.38
N GLN A 167 21.34 -10.28 -12.14
CA GLN A 167 22.51 -11.11 -11.79
C GLN A 167 22.48 -12.45 -12.52
N LEU A 168 21.31 -13.12 -12.56
CA LEU A 168 21.14 -14.39 -13.27
C LEU A 168 21.34 -14.24 -14.79
N CYS A 169 20.81 -13.18 -15.38
CA CYS A 169 21.00 -12.90 -16.80
C CYS A 169 22.47 -12.64 -17.12
N LYS A 170 23.17 -11.84 -16.30
CA LYS A 170 24.60 -11.55 -16.47
C LYS A 170 25.44 -12.82 -16.35
N ALA A 171 25.18 -13.65 -15.34
CA ALA A 171 25.88 -14.92 -15.16
C ALA A 171 25.69 -15.87 -16.37
N ARG A 172 24.50 -15.88 -16.99
CA ARG A 172 24.24 -16.66 -18.21
C ARG A 172 24.95 -16.08 -19.43
N GLU A 173 25.01 -14.76 -19.56
CA GLU A 173 25.74 -14.09 -20.63
C GLU A 173 27.24 -14.42 -20.56
N ASP A 174 27.83 -14.32 -19.37
CA ASP A 174 29.24 -14.65 -19.15
C ASP A 174 29.52 -16.13 -19.44
N LEU A 175 28.60 -17.03 -19.07
CA LEU A 175 28.66 -18.46 -19.39
C LEU A 175 28.64 -18.73 -20.90
N ILE A 176 27.80 -18.02 -21.65
CA ILE A 176 27.74 -18.15 -23.12
C ILE A 176 29.02 -17.60 -23.75
N ARG A 177 29.50 -16.45 -23.26
CA ARG A 177 30.71 -15.80 -23.76
C ARG A 177 31.95 -16.69 -23.58
N SER A 178 32.13 -17.30 -22.41
CA SER A 178 33.27 -18.18 -22.17
C SER A 178 33.23 -19.42 -23.08
N LYS A 179 32.04 -20.01 -23.29
CA LYS A 179 31.85 -21.15 -24.18
C LYS A 179 32.22 -20.83 -25.63
N LEU A 180 31.93 -19.60 -26.09
CA LEU A 180 32.31 -19.16 -27.43
C LEU A 180 33.80 -18.88 -27.57
N GLN A 181 34.48 -18.47 -26.50
CA GLN A 181 35.90 -18.15 -26.50
C GLN A 181 36.81 -19.36 -26.25
N GLY A 182 36.25 -20.53 -25.91
CA GLY A 182 37.03 -21.71 -25.54
C GLY A 182 37.75 -21.59 -24.19
N GLU A 183 37.43 -20.55 -23.42
CA GLU A 183 37.98 -20.31 -22.09
C GLU A 183 37.34 -21.25 -21.07
N PRO A 184 38.13 -22.00 -20.27
CA PRO A 184 37.59 -22.80 -19.20
C PRO A 184 36.87 -21.89 -18.19
N LEU A 185 35.63 -22.26 -17.85
CA LEU A 185 34.82 -21.52 -16.89
C LEU A 185 35.44 -21.59 -15.49
N SER A 186 36.10 -20.50 -15.08
CA SER A 186 36.19 -20.16 -13.67
C SER A 186 34.81 -19.72 -13.20
N LEU A 187 33.93 -20.69 -12.93
CA LEU A 187 32.77 -20.41 -12.10
C LEU A 187 33.29 -19.86 -10.77
N PRO A 188 32.71 -18.78 -10.22
CA PRO A 188 32.97 -18.42 -8.84
C PRO A 188 32.58 -19.64 -8.00
N ILE A 189 33.59 -20.34 -7.51
CA ILE A 189 33.42 -21.39 -6.52
C ILE A 189 32.68 -20.69 -5.40
N CYS A 190 31.43 -21.07 -5.15
CA CYS A 190 30.74 -20.63 -3.94
C CYS A 190 31.65 -21.10 -2.81
N GLU A 191 32.38 -20.17 -2.20
CA GLU A 191 33.16 -20.44 -1.01
C GLU A 191 32.19 -21.07 -0.02
N THR A 192 32.36 -22.35 0.21
CA THR A 192 31.72 -23.04 1.33
C THR A 192 32.20 -22.32 2.57
N ASP A 193 31.27 -21.95 3.45
CA ASP A 193 31.62 -21.47 4.78
C ASP A 193 32.58 -22.49 5.43
N ALA A 194 33.46 -22.02 6.33
CA ALA A 194 34.55 -22.83 6.91
C ALA A 194 34.10 -24.17 7.54
N ASP A 195 32.81 -24.31 7.84
CA ASP A 195 32.20 -25.52 8.39
C ASP A 195 31.80 -26.56 7.33
N GLY A 196 32.09 -26.33 6.04
CA GLY A 196 31.71 -27.22 4.94
C GLY A 196 30.20 -27.26 4.68
N THR A 197 29.44 -26.38 5.35
CA THR A 197 28.00 -26.26 5.16
C THR A 197 27.77 -25.41 3.92
N PRO A 198 27.17 -25.93 2.83
CA PRO A 198 26.84 -25.10 1.69
C PRO A 198 25.84 -24.03 2.17
N PRO A 199 26.00 -22.75 1.77
CA PRO A 199 25.00 -21.73 2.06
C PRO A 199 23.64 -22.24 1.57
N PRO A 200 22.53 -21.94 2.29
CA PRO A 200 21.21 -22.46 1.97
C PRO A 200 20.67 -21.85 0.66
N TYR A 201 21.25 -22.25 -0.46
CA TYR A 201 20.62 -22.17 -1.75
C TYR A 201 19.45 -23.15 -1.69
N ARG A 202 18.23 -22.62 -1.59
CA ARG A 202 17.05 -23.36 -2.06
C ARG A 202 17.41 -23.83 -3.47
N HIS A 203 17.64 -25.13 -3.62
CA HIS A 203 17.74 -25.77 -4.92
C HIS A 203 16.43 -25.49 -5.66
N LEU A 204 16.41 -24.41 -6.45
CA LEU A 204 15.53 -24.32 -7.60
C LEU A 204 16.04 -25.38 -8.55
N SER A 205 15.58 -26.62 -8.32
CA SER A 205 15.73 -27.71 -9.26
C SER A 205 14.92 -27.32 -10.49
N ILE A 206 15.55 -26.54 -11.38
CA ILE A 206 15.07 -26.33 -12.73
C ILE A 206 15.33 -27.66 -13.44
N ARG A 207 14.45 -28.63 -13.21
CA ARG A 207 14.27 -29.73 -14.16
C ARG A 207 13.87 -29.04 -15.45
N SER A 208 14.79 -29.00 -16.41
CA SER A 208 14.46 -28.66 -17.79
C SER A 208 13.28 -29.55 -18.21
N PRO A 209 12.13 -28.97 -18.61
CA PRO A 209 11.05 -29.79 -19.15
C PRO A 209 11.59 -30.48 -20.41
N SER A 210 11.56 -31.81 -20.40
CA SER A 210 11.79 -32.59 -21.63
C SER A 210 10.74 -32.18 -22.65
N PRO A 211 11.11 -31.89 -23.92
CA PRO A 211 10.15 -31.55 -24.95
C PRO A 211 9.49 -32.85 -25.45
N THR A 212 8.50 -33.35 -24.74
CA THR A 212 7.54 -34.29 -25.34
C THR A 212 6.50 -33.46 -26.07
N LEU A 213 6.69 -33.35 -27.38
CA LEU A 213 5.70 -32.89 -28.35
C LEU A 213 4.38 -33.67 -28.14
N HIS A 214 3.37 -32.98 -27.63
CA HIS A 214 1.99 -33.28 -27.97
C HIS A 214 1.31 -31.94 -28.22
N GLU A 215 1.08 -31.62 -29.50
CA GLU A 215 0.22 -30.52 -29.93
C GLU A 215 -1.22 -30.81 -29.50
N PRO A 216 -1.88 -29.91 -28.75
CA PRO A 216 -3.33 -29.86 -28.72
C PRO A 216 -3.82 -28.97 -29.88
N LYS A 217 -4.67 -29.51 -30.74
CA LYS A 217 -5.48 -28.75 -31.70
C LYS A 217 -6.41 -27.80 -30.95
N LEU A 218 -6.03 -26.53 -30.83
CA LEU A 218 -6.93 -25.45 -30.44
C LEU A 218 -7.67 -24.95 -31.69
N ILE A 219 -8.92 -25.38 -31.83
CA ILE A 219 -9.89 -24.72 -32.73
C ILE A 219 -10.32 -23.44 -32.01
N ALA A 220 -9.75 -22.31 -32.41
CA ALA A 220 -10.17 -21.00 -31.97
C ALA A 220 -11.29 -20.49 -32.90
N THR A 221 -12.53 -20.54 -32.41
CA THR A 221 -13.62 -19.76 -33.00
C THR A 221 -13.62 -18.39 -32.31
N LEU A 222 -12.97 -17.41 -32.93
CA LEU A 222 -13.05 -16.01 -32.50
C LEU A 222 -14.40 -15.42 -32.94
N PRO A 223 -15.17 -14.76 -32.05
CA PRO A 223 -16.36 -14.03 -32.45
C PRO A 223 -15.98 -12.80 -33.28
N HIS A 224 -16.80 -12.51 -34.29
CA HIS A 224 -16.62 -11.43 -35.25
C HIS A 224 -16.82 -10.08 -34.56
N VAL A 225 -15.97 -9.10 -34.88
CA VAL A 225 -15.95 -7.73 -34.29
C VAL A 225 -17.26 -6.93 -34.51
N SER A 226 -18.18 -7.46 -35.29
CA SER A 226 -19.47 -6.84 -35.64
C SER A 226 -20.52 -6.94 -34.53
N ASP A 227 -20.35 -7.82 -33.54
CA ASP A 227 -21.32 -7.99 -32.43
C ASP A 227 -21.14 -7.00 -31.27
N LEU A 228 -20.10 -6.14 -31.32
CA LEU A 228 -19.78 -5.16 -30.27
C LEU A 228 -20.36 -3.76 -30.51
N MET A 229 -21.14 -3.56 -31.57
CA MET A 229 -21.71 -2.26 -31.93
C MET A 229 -23.22 -2.35 -32.16
N ALA A 230 -23.97 -2.62 -31.09
CA ALA A 230 -25.41 -2.33 -31.03
C ALA A 230 -25.68 -1.22 -29.98
N PRO A 231 -26.60 -0.29 -30.26
CA PRO A 231 -26.55 1.06 -29.71
C PRO A 231 -27.15 1.22 -28.32
N LEU A 232 -26.48 2.06 -27.52
CA LEU A 232 -27.01 2.77 -26.35
C LEU A 232 -28.20 3.65 -26.76
N ALA A 233 -29.41 3.14 -26.57
CA ALA A 233 -30.61 3.98 -26.56
C ALA A 233 -31.59 3.43 -25.51
N VAL A 234 -32.28 4.36 -24.86
CA VAL A 234 -33.37 4.15 -23.89
C VAL A 234 -32.93 4.02 -22.42
N VAL A 235 -32.60 5.15 -21.78
CA VAL A 235 -33.16 5.54 -20.46
C VAL A 235 -33.16 7.07 -20.37
N ALA A 236 -34.21 7.70 -20.85
CA ALA A 236 -34.51 9.10 -20.58
C ALA A 236 -36.02 9.33 -20.63
N GLN A 237 -36.76 8.75 -19.68
CA GLN A 237 -38.14 9.14 -19.43
C GLN A 237 -38.63 8.58 -18.10
N GLU A 238 -38.50 9.36 -17.01
CA GLU A 238 -39.41 9.32 -15.85
C GLU A 238 -39.04 10.43 -14.86
N GLN A 239 -39.35 11.69 -15.21
CA GLN A 239 -39.57 12.76 -14.24
C GLN A 239 -40.64 13.69 -14.79
N GLN A 240 -41.90 13.33 -14.58
CA GLN A 240 -43.03 14.24 -14.50
C GLN A 240 -44.30 13.43 -14.20
N VAL A 241 -44.61 13.18 -12.92
CA VAL A 241 -45.97 13.23 -12.35
C VAL A 241 -45.83 13.26 -10.82
N SER A 242 -46.06 14.42 -10.20
CA SER A 242 -46.86 14.55 -8.97
C SER A 242 -47.11 16.03 -8.74
N HIS A 243 -48.32 16.43 -9.14
CA HIS A 243 -49.05 17.55 -8.57
C HIS A 243 -49.58 17.16 -7.18
#